data_AF-A0A3B3V8J7-F1
#
_entry.id   AF-A0A3B3V8J7-F1
#
_cell.length_a   1.000
_cell.length_b   1.000
_cell.length_c   1.000
_cell.angle_alpha   90.00
_cell.angle_beta   90.00
_cell.angle_gamma   90.00
#
_symmetry.space_group_name_H-M   'P 1'
#
loop_
_entity.id
_entity.type
_entity.pdbx_description
1 polymer ?
#
loop_
_entity_poly.entity_id
_entity_poly.type
_entity_poly.pdbx_seq_one_letter_code
_entity_poly.pdbx_strand_id
1 'polypeptide(L)'
;MRKFLALPIEEKATHAARALAKLKNELVGELEEEGEEESEKKKSLKQIRSKAAFPKQTRSTHKLKITTAKEGIVGVSLDDCDKTLSLMTKRSEILKMEKAIAKEERKLKQLEKLIERDNQKFEEFLRENERKSVEARALWISVLCFFFKLLLLSLFHSELEKYEDALTDYLKYKDFLFRLSPPEWQDEKKSKDSKAKTLSEQNDGQEVEPTETGIWNNNLDKPELYFTDPQQLLDLMSELTEQNLSLIQNSARVGEGLEKLRQTVDTTRRKIENEEEKIALQIKELNQKLDKEKARGTKLEQMVQLHVSLSSQDQDEMLDALDEKVTEVYSACVENRITDLSTLQKVAKIESRVFSLLQSLEGMPVERLAVVKKVKDSEKRSRMREEKLMEQREKQKERMKRYLERSLADSKKIVRLIPLISQSITAATSKSF
;
A
#
# COMPACT_ATOMS: atom_id res chain seq x y z
N MET A 1 27.34 36.53 27.88
CA MET A 1 28.63 36.20 28.51
C MET A 1 29.50 35.42 27.54
N ARG A 2 30.52 36.07 26.95
CA ARG A 2 31.69 35.39 26.35
C ARG A 2 32.92 36.15 26.85
N LYS A 3 33.74 35.46 27.64
CA LYS A 3 34.93 36.00 28.30
C LYS A 3 35.99 36.26 27.22
N PHE A 4 36.38 37.51 27.03
CA PHE A 4 37.59 37.82 26.28
C PHE A 4 38.79 37.42 27.16
N LEU A 5 39.54 36.41 26.73
CA LEU A 5 40.87 36.14 27.27
C LEU A 5 41.82 37.22 26.72
N ALA A 6 41.86 38.36 27.39
CA ALA A 6 42.90 39.35 27.19
C ALA A 6 44.17 38.83 27.88
N LEU A 7 45.15 38.43 27.08
CA LEU A 7 46.50 38.12 27.58
C LEU A 7 47.19 39.41 28.08
N PRO A 8 47.99 39.36 29.15
CA PRO A 8 48.69 40.53 29.70
C PRO A 8 49.63 41.17 28.66
N ILE A 9 49.78 42.49 28.73
CA ILE A 9 50.54 43.32 27.77
C ILE A 9 52.04 42.96 27.67
N GLU A 10 52.57 42.16 28.60
CA GLU A 10 53.98 41.74 28.62
C GLU A 10 54.37 40.73 27.53
N GLU A 11 53.44 40.09 26.83
CA GLU A 11 53.78 39.10 25.79
C GLU A 11 53.85 39.67 24.36
N LYS A 12 53.58 40.96 24.15
CA LYS A 12 53.69 41.60 22.82
C LYS A 12 55.06 42.22 22.58
N ALA A 13 56.12 41.40 22.67
CA ALA A 13 57.45 41.80 22.25
C ALA A 13 57.66 41.55 20.74
N THR A 14 57.96 42.63 20.00
CA THR A 14 58.34 42.59 18.58
C THR A 14 59.57 41.70 18.35
N HIS A 15 59.72 41.12 17.17
CA HIS A 15 60.85 40.24 16.81
C HIS A 15 62.23 40.86 17.13
N ALA A 16 62.34 42.19 17.03
CA ALA A 16 63.53 42.96 17.43
C ALA A 16 63.82 42.92 18.94
N ALA A 17 62.79 42.96 19.80
CA ALA A 17 62.95 42.85 21.24
C ALA A 17 63.39 41.44 21.67
N ARG A 18 62.91 40.39 20.98
CA ARG A 18 63.39 39.01 21.18
C ARG A 18 64.83 38.81 20.69
N ALA A 19 65.22 39.43 19.58
CA ALA A 19 66.59 39.39 19.07
C ALA A 19 67.58 40.12 20.01
N LEU A 20 67.20 41.28 20.56
CA LEU A 20 68.01 42.00 21.54
C LEU A 20 68.11 41.27 22.89
N ALA A 21 67.04 40.59 23.34
CA ALA A 21 67.10 39.75 24.53
C ALA A 21 68.01 38.53 24.35
N LYS A 22 68.05 37.96 23.13
CA LYS A 22 68.98 36.87 22.78
C LYS A 22 70.44 37.35 22.81
N LEU A 23 70.73 38.50 22.19
CA LEU A 23 72.05 39.15 22.23
C LEU A 23 72.48 39.54 23.66
N LYS A 24 71.54 39.97 24.50
CA LYS A 24 71.80 40.28 25.91
C LYS A 24 72.12 39.04 26.74
N ASN A 25 71.45 37.92 26.49
CA ASN A 25 71.74 36.66 27.18
C ASN A 25 73.04 36.02 26.69
N GLU A 26 73.42 36.25 25.43
CA GLU A 26 74.69 35.81 24.84
C GLU A 26 75.87 36.64 25.37
N LEU A 27 75.69 37.95 25.59
CA LEU A 27 76.69 38.81 26.25
C LEU A 27 76.86 38.52 27.76
N VAL A 28 75.82 37.99 28.42
CA VAL A 28 75.88 37.58 29.83
C VAL A 28 76.47 36.17 29.98
N GLY A 29 76.29 35.30 28.97
CA GLY A 29 76.93 33.97 28.92
C GLY A 29 78.45 34.02 28.71
N GLU A 30 78.99 35.06 28.09
CA GLU A 30 80.44 35.24 27.90
C GLU A 30 81.14 35.89 29.13
N LEU A 31 80.40 36.33 30.15
CA LEU A 31 80.96 36.92 31.38
C LEU A 31 81.08 35.94 32.56
N GLU A 32 80.70 34.67 32.38
CA GLU A 32 80.86 33.60 33.39
C GLU A 32 82.04 32.63 33.10
N GLU A 33 82.78 32.77 31.98
CA GLU A 33 83.91 31.89 31.63
C GLU A 33 85.32 32.51 31.68
N GLU A 34 85.50 33.79 32.02
CA GLU A 34 86.83 34.36 32.34
C GLU A 34 86.82 35.04 33.71
N GLY A 35 86.47 34.26 34.73
CA GLY A 35 86.59 34.60 36.13
C GLY A 35 87.60 33.72 36.86
N GLU A 36 88.79 33.48 36.32
CA GLU A 36 89.88 32.83 37.08
C GLU A 36 91.27 33.03 36.45
N GLU A 37 91.73 34.27 36.27
CA GLU A 37 93.17 34.60 36.28
C GLU A 37 93.40 36.12 36.34
N GLU A 38 92.95 36.78 37.41
CA GLU A 38 93.49 38.10 37.75
C GLU A 38 93.54 38.30 39.27
N SER A 39 94.62 37.84 39.90
CA SER A 39 95.08 38.40 41.17
C SER A 39 96.50 38.93 41.00
N GLU A 40 96.67 40.19 41.38
CA GLU A 40 97.93 40.92 41.53
C GLU A 40 98.49 41.67 40.30
N LYS A 41 97.93 42.84 40.00
CA LYS A 41 98.46 44.11 40.56
C LYS A 41 97.70 45.33 40.02
N LYS A 42 96.83 45.85 40.89
CA LYS A 42 96.31 47.22 40.83
C LYS A 42 97.43 48.25 41.04
N LYS A 43 97.25 49.41 40.37
CA LYS A 43 97.86 50.74 40.52
C LYS A 43 98.60 51.11 39.23
N SER A 44 98.29 52.19 38.51
CA SER A 44 97.52 53.38 38.82
C SER A 44 97.43 54.25 37.56
N LEU A 45 96.24 54.77 37.25
CA LEU A 45 96.08 55.89 36.33
C LEU A 45 96.43 57.19 37.06
N LYS A 46 97.47 57.90 36.58
CA LYS A 46 97.87 59.30 36.85
C LYS A 46 99.24 59.47 36.15
N GLN A 47 99.62 60.50 35.42
CA GLN A 47 99.20 61.89 35.34
C GLN A 47 100.12 62.56 34.28
N ILE A 48 99.56 63.37 33.36
CA ILE A 48 100.04 64.71 32.93
C ILE A 48 101.45 64.90 32.29
N ARG A 49 101.42 65.71 31.23
CA ARG A 49 102.44 66.65 30.69
C ARG A 49 103.68 66.14 29.97
N SER A 50 103.73 66.56 28.70
CA SER A 50 104.80 67.36 28.07
C SER A 50 106.21 67.25 28.63
N LYS A 51 107.17 66.84 27.78
CA LYS A 51 108.19 67.77 27.25
C LYS A 51 109.06 67.10 26.20
N ALA A 52 109.33 67.86 25.15
CA ALA A 52 110.39 67.63 24.19
C ALA A 52 111.78 67.64 24.88
N ALA A 53 112.67 66.74 24.44
CA ALA A 53 114.12 66.89 24.46
C ALA A 53 114.76 65.79 23.58
N PHE A 54 115.35 66.15 22.45
CA PHE A 54 116.41 65.39 21.77
C PHE A 54 117.78 65.85 22.33
N PRO A 55 118.95 65.28 21.94
CA PRO A 55 119.37 63.89 21.70
C PRO A 55 120.73 63.58 22.40
N LYS A 56 121.18 62.31 22.48
CA LYS A 56 122.63 61.98 22.55
C LYS A 56 122.99 60.68 21.83
N GLN A 57 124.15 60.75 21.20
CA GLN A 57 124.81 59.84 20.27
C GLN A 57 125.97 59.11 20.98
N THR A 58 126.26 57.84 20.64
CA THR A 58 127.63 57.26 20.59
C THR A 58 127.60 56.06 19.62
N ARG A 59 128.21 56.14 18.44
CA ARG A 59 129.63 55.88 18.06
C ARG A 59 129.99 54.38 17.95
N SER A 60 130.25 53.95 16.71
CA SER A 60 131.23 52.91 16.32
C SER A 60 131.54 53.13 14.84
N THR A 61 132.56 53.94 14.53
CA THR A 61 133.92 53.58 14.06
C THR A 61 134.03 53.03 12.62
N HIS A 62 134.13 53.99 11.70
CA HIS A 62 134.91 54.12 10.45
C HIS A 62 135.51 52.90 9.74
N LYS A 63 135.36 52.89 8.39
CA LYS A 63 136.50 53.01 7.46
C LYS A 63 136.07 53.59 6.10
N LEU A 64 136.46 54.83 5.84
CA LEU A 64 136.44 55.47 4.51
C LEU A 64 137.82 55.26 3.87
N LYS A 65 137.85 54.79 2.62
CA LYS A 65 139.02 54.91 1.74
C LYS A 65 138.73 56.05 0.75
N ILE A 66 139.52 57.10 0.79
CA ILE A 66 139.66 58.07 -0.31
C ILE A 66 141.15 58.29 -0.50
N THR A 67 141.63 58.06 -1.72
CA THR A 67 142.98 58.43 -2.16
C THR A 67 142.87 59.70 -3.02
N THR A 68 143.38 60.77 -2.42
CA THR A 68 143.93 62.03 -2.97
C THR A 68 144.06 62.18 -4.49
N ALA A 69 143.45 63.24 -5.02
CA ALA A 69 143.98 64.03 -6.14
C ALA A 69 144.26 65.46 -5.63
N LYS A 70 145.50 65.92 -5.82
CA LYS A 70 146.03 67.23 -5.43
C LYS A 70 145.46 68.33 -6.35
N GLU A 71 144.92 69.39 -5.73
CA GLU A 71 145.48 70.76 -5.68
C GLU A 71 145.08 71.66 -6.87
N GLY A 72 144.52 72.82 -6.51
CA GLY A 72 144.07 73.87 -7.43
C GLY A 72 143.29 74.96 -6.68
N ILE A 73 144.01 75.69 -5.84
CA ILE A 73 143.63 76.80 -4.95
C ILE A 73 142.70 77.85 -5.60
N VAL A 74 141.63 78.26 -4.90
CA VAL A 74 141.23 79.67 -4.65
C VAL A 74 140.38 79.72 -3.36
N GLY A 75 140.70 80.63 -2.44
CA GLY A 75 140.09 80.72 -1.11
C GLY A 75 138.62 81.17 -1.13
N VAL A 76 137.82 80.50 -0.29
CA VAL A 76 136.49 80.96 0.16
C VAL A 76 136.40 80.68 1.66
N SER A 77 135.94 81.68 2.41
CA SER A 77 135.95 81.80 3.86
C SER A 77 135.29 80.61 4.60
N LEU A 78 135.80 80.29 5.81
CA LEU A 78 135.34 79.21 6.70
C LEU A 78 133.80 79.16 6.89
N ASP A 79 133.13 80.31 6.84
CA ASP A 79 131.68 80.48 6.97
C ASP A 79 130.84 79.75 5.92
N ASP A 80 131.37 79.49 4.73
CA ASP A 80 130.63 78.78 3.67
C ASP A 80 130.67 77.26 3.84
N CYS A 81 131.68 76.73 4.54
CA CYS A 81 131.81 75.30 4.83
C CYS A 81 130.83 74.84 5.94
N ASP A 82 130.57 75.67 6.95
CA ASP A 82 129.62 75.35 8.03
C ASP A 82 128.16 75.42 7.57
N LYS A 83 127.82 76.41 6.73
CA LYS A 83 126.49 76.50 6.10
C LYS A 83 126.22 75.29 5.22
N THR A 84 127.21 74.81 4.47
CA THR A 84 127.06 73.63 3.60
C THR A 84 126.90 72.34 4.41
N LEU A 85 127.57 72.17 5.55
CA LEU A 85 127.41 71.01 6.44
C LEU A 85 126.04 70.98 7.16
N SER A 86 125.58 72.12 7.67
CA SER A 86 124.24 72.28 8.27
C SER A 86 123.14 71.95 7.26
N LEU A 87 123.30 72.45 6.03
CA LEU A 87 122.39 72.19 4.92
C LEU A 87 122.36 70.71 4.54
N MET A 88 123.52 70.03 4.48
CA MET A 88 123.59 68.57 4.27
C MET A 88 122.86 67.78 5.37
N THR A 89 123.00 68.19 6.64
CA THR A 89 122.32 67.56 7.77
C THR A 89 120.81 67.73 7.68
N LYS A 90 120.35 68.96 7.37
CA LYS A 90 118.92 69.27 7.15
C LYS A 90 118.36 68.49 5.95
N ARG A 91 119.09 68.39 4.84
CA ARG A 91 118.72 67.54 3.69
C ARG A 91 118.58 66.07 4.09
N SER A 92 119.49 65.54 4.91
CA SER A 92 119.42 64.14 5.38
C SER A 92 118.22 63.87 6.30
N GLU A 93 117.82 64.87 7.09
CA GLU A 93 116.66 64.82 7.98
C GLU A 93 115.35 64.95 7.19
N ILE A 94 115.32 65.85 6.19
CA ILE A 94 114.22 65.97 5.21
C ILE A 94 114.00 64.64 4.49
N LEU A 95 115.05 63.99 4.00
CA LEU A 95 114.93 62.68 3.34
C LEU A 95 114.35 61.59 4.26
N LYS A 96 114.66 61.61 5.57
CA LYS A 96 114.07 60.67 6.53
C LYS A 96 112.58 60.95 6.75
N MET A 97 112.20 62.23 6.85
CA MET A 97 110.81 62.65 6.98
C MET A 97 110.02 62.33 5.71
N GLU A 98 110.56 62.58 4.53
CA GLU A 98 109.98 62.20 3.23
C GLU A 98 109.76 60.68 3.14
N LYS A 99 110.71 59.87 3.61
CA LYS A 99 110.56 58.41 3.66
C LYS A 99 109.46 57.96 4.63
N ALA A 100 109.29 58.65 5.77
CA ALA A 100 108.24 58.40 6.74
C ALA A 100 106.86 58.81 6.19
N ILE A 101 106.76 60.00 5.58
CA ILE A 101 105.58 60.49 4.88
C ILE A 101 105.17 59.50 3.79
N ALA A 102 106.09 59.08 2.93
CA ALA A 102 105.81 58.10 1.88
C ALA A 102 105.38 56.72 2.44
N LYS A 103 105.79 56.34 3.65
CA LYS A 103 105.33 55.10 4.29
C LYS A 103 103.90 55.25 4.81
N GLU A 104 103.59 56.37 5.47
CA GLU A 104 102.24 56.69 5.93
C GLU A 104 101.25 56.88 4.77
N GLU A 105 101.66 57.58 3.70
CA GLU A 105 100.85 57.72 2.48
C GLU A 105 100.51 56.36 1.84
N ARG A 106 101.44 55.40 1.84
CA ARG A 106 101.16 54.04 1.34
C ARG A 106 100.13 53.31 2.19
N LYS A 107 100.23 53.43 3.54
CA LYS A 107 99.24 52.84 4.45
C LYS A 107 97.87 53.50 4.29
N LEU A 108 97.84 54.83 4.16
CA LEU A 108 96.61 55.60 3.96
C LEU A 108 95.93 55.17 2.65
N LYS A 109 96.69 55.04 1.55
CA LYS A 109 96.18 54.50 0.28
C LYS A 109 95.67 53.06 0.38
N GLN A 110 96.28 52.21 1.21
CA GLN A 110 95.78 50.85 1.44
C GLN A 110 94.47 50.85 2.23
N LEU A 111 94.36 51.70 3.25
CA LEU A 111 93.15 51.85 4.06
C LEU A 111 92.00 52.44 3.23
N GLU A 112 92.28 53.46 2.43
CA GLU A 112 91.33 54.07 1.49
C GLU A 112 90.76 53.03 0.52
N LYS A 113 91.62 52.19 -0.08
CA LYS A 113 91.17 51.07 -0.93
C LYS A 113 90.38 49.98 -0.21
N LEU A 114 90.57 49.82 1.11
CA LEU A 114 89.78 48.88 1.89
C LEU A 114 88.38 49.44 2.14
N ILE A 115 88.31 50.69 2.61
CA ILE A 115 87.04 51.40 2.83
C ILE A 115 86.23 51.48 1.54
N GLU A 116 86.87 51.78 0.42
CA GLU A 116 86.20 51.83 -0.89
C GLU A 116 85.58 50.48 -1.27
N ARG A 117 86.29 49.37 -1.03
CA ARG A 117 85.76 48.02 -1.29
C ARG A 117 84.61 47.65 -0.35
N ASP A 118 84.69 48.03 0.91
CA ASP A 118 83.63 47.73 1.87
C ASP A 118 82.39 48.60 1.63
N ASN A 119 82.57 49.85 1.23
CA ASN A 119 81.48 50.72 0.76
C ASN A 119 80.79 50.12 -0.47
N GLN A 120 81.55 49.61 -1.45
CA GLN A 120 80.99 48.94 -2.62
C GLN A 120 80.14 47.72 -2.26
N LYS A 121 80.64 46.85 -1.36
CA LYS A 121 79.87 45.69 -0.87
C LYS A 121 78.62 46.11 -0.10
N PHE A 122 78.70 47.18 0.68
CA PHE A 122 77.56 47.70 1.44
C PHE A 122 76.49 48.24 0.50
N GLU A 123 76.88 49.01 -0.53
CA GLU A 123 75.97 49.48 -1.58
C GLU A 123 75.32 48.32 -2.34
N GLU A 124 76.09 47.28 -2.68
CA GLU A 124 75.54 46.05 -3.28
C GLU A 124 74.51 45.37 -2.35
N PHE A 125 74.79 45.29 -1.05
CA PHE A 125 73.87 44.73 -0.07
C PHE A 125 72.59 45.56 0.07
N LEU A 126 72.69 46.90 0.11
CA LEU A 126 71.53 47.78 0.18
C LEU A 126 70.65 47.63 -1.06
N ARG A 127 71.25 47.60 -2.26
CA ARG A 127 70.51 47.36 -3.51
C ARG A 127 69.79 46.01 -3.50
N GLU A 128 70.45 44.96 -3.04
CA GLU A 128 69.86 43.62 -2.96
C GLU A 128 68.73 43.53 -1.92
N ASN A 129 68.87 44.23 -0.79
CA ASN A 129 67.81 44.32 0.21
C ASN A 129 66.59 45.09 -0.32
N GLU A 130 66.82 46.24 -0.97
CA GLU A 130 65.76 47.03 -1.59
C GLU A 130 65.04 46.22 -2.67
N ARG A 131 65.79 45.52 -3.54
CA ARG A 131 65.23 44.61 -4.55
C ARG A 131 64.33 43.55 -3.93
N LYS A 132 64.81 42.83 -2.90
CA LYS A 132 64.03 41.80 -2.20
C LYS A 132 62.79 42.37 -1.51
N SER A 133 62.90 43.55 -0.91
CA SER A 133 61.78 44.25 -0.27
C SER A 133 60.71 44.64 -1.30
N VAL A 134 61.12 45.18 -2.45
CA VAL A 134 60.22 45.53 -3.55
C VAL A 134 59.55 44.27 -4.11
N GLU A 135 60.31 43.21 -4.35
CA GLU A 135 59.76 41.92 -4.82
C GLU A 135 58.76 41.33 -3.82
N ALA A 136 59.08 41.33 -2.53
CA ALA A 136 58.17 40.86 -1.49
C ALA A 136 56.88 41.70 -1.43
N ARG A 137 56.98 43.03 -1.56
CA ARG A 137 55.80 43.92 -1.64
C ARG A 137 54.97 43.66 -2.89
N ALA A 138 55.61 43.48 -4.04
CA ALA A 138 54.93 43.20 -5.30
C ALA A 138 54.18 41.86 -5.25
N LEU A 139 54.81 40.82 -4.71
CA LEU A 139 54.17 39.51 -4.47
C LEU A 139 53.00 39.63 -3.49
N TRP A 140 53.17 40.37 -2.39
CA TRP A 140 52.10 40.58 -1.41
C TRP A 140 50.91 41.31 -2.02
N ILE A 141 51.14 42.36 -2.81
CA ILE A 141 50.08 43.09 -3.53
C ILE A 141 49.39 42.17 -4.56
N SER A 142 50.17 41.38 -5.31
CA SER A 142 49.63 40.46 -6.31
C SER A 142 48.72 39.40 -5.67
N VAL A 143 49.17 38.80 -4.56
CA VAL A 143 48.41 37.82 -3.78
C VAL A 143 47.15 38.46 -3.19
N LEU A 144 47.26 39.66 -2.61
CA LEU A 144 46.10 40.39 -2.07
C LEU A 144 45.07 40.72 -3.17
N CYS A 145 45.54 41.15 -4.35
CA CYS A 145 44.69 41.43 -5.51
C CYS A 145 43.99 40.14 -6.01
N PHE A 146 44.69 39.01 -6.03
CA PHE A 146 44.11 37.71 -6.37
C PHE A 146 43.02 37.30 -5.38
N PHE A 147 43.28 37.41 -4.07
CA PHE A 147 42.27 37.12 -3.05
C PHE A 147 41.05 38.04 -3.15
N PHE A 148 41.26 39.33 -3.40
CA PHE A 148 40.16 40.27 -3.59
C PHE A 148 39.32 39.92 -4.83
N LYS A 149 39.98 39.58 -5.95
CA LYS A 149 39.29 39.09 -7.16
C LYS A 149 38.51 37.80 -6.92
N LEU A 150 39.08 36.84 -6.19
CA LEU A 150 38.42 35.58 -5.86
C LEU A 150 37.21 35.79 -4.96
N LEU A 151 37.32 36.67 -3.95
CA LEU A 151 36.21 37.03 -3.08
C LEU A 151 35.09 37.72 -3.86
N LEU A 152 35.45 38.66 -4.74
CA LEU A 152 34.49 39.36 -5.60
C LEU A 152 33.79 38.40 -6.57
N LEU A 153 34.53 37.46 -7.17
CA LEU A 153 33.99 36.43 -8.04
C LEU A 153 33.00 35.51 -7.29
N SER A 154 33.32 35.14 -6.05
CA SER A 154 32.43 34.35 -5.20
C SER A 154 31.15 35.11 -4.83
N LEU A 155 31.22 36.42 -4.60
CA LEU A 155 30.04 37.25 -4.34
C LEU A 155 29.13 37.31 -5.56
N PHE A 156 29.69 37.61 -6.74
CA PHE A 156 28.93 37.64 -7.99
C PHE A 156 28.35 36.28 -8.35
N HIS A 157 29.06 35.18 -8.10
CA HIS A 157 28.50 33.84 -8.30
C HIS A 157 27.28 33.59 -7.43
N SER A 158 27.32 33.98 -6.15
CA SER A 158 26.15 33.84 -5.26
C SER A 158 24.97 34.72 -5.68
N GLU A 159 25.22 35.91 -6.23
CA GLU A 159 24.15 36.73 -6.81
C GLU A 159 23.61 36.11 -8.10
N LEU A 160 24.47 35.60 -8.98
CA LEU A 160 24.09 34.93 -10.22
C LEU A 160 23.22 33.70 -9.94
N GLU A 161 23.59 32.89 -8.94
CA GLU A 161 22.81 31.72 -8.52
C GLU A 161 21.40 32.10 -8.06
N LYS A 162 21.24 33.20 -7.31
CA LYS A 162 19.91 33.71 -6.94
C LYS A 162 19.09 34.13 -8.16
N TYR A 163 19.72 34.74 -9.16
CA TYR A 163 19.04 35.13 -10.39
C TYR A 163 18.69 33.91 -11.24
N GLU A 164 19.52 32.87 -11.24
CA GLU A 164 19.26 31.59 -11.92
C GLU A 164 18.09 30.85 -11.28
N ASP A 165 18.02 30.80 -9.94
CA ASP A 165 16.88 30.27 -9.20
C ASP A 165 15.59 31.05 -9.53
N ALA A 166 15.65 32.38 -9.48
CA ALA A 166 14.51 33.23 -9.81
C ALA A 166 14.04 33.03 -11.26
N LEU A 167 14.96 32.93 -12.22
CA LEU A 167 14.64 32.65 -13.61
C LEU A 167 13.95 31.29 -13.77
N THR A 168 14.43 30.28 -13.07
CA THR A 168 13.84 28.94 -13.04
C THR A 168 12.40 28.99 -12.53
N ASP A 169 12.12 29.77 -11.48
CA ASP A 169 10.77 29.96 -10.97
C ASP A 169 9.87 30.73 -11.94
N TYR A 170 10.37 31.81 -12.58
CA TYR A 170 9.60 32.52 -13.61
C TYR A 170 9.27 31.64 -14.82
N LEU A 171 10.16 30.72 -15.21
CA LEU A 171 9.87 29.74 -16.26
C LEU A 171 8.77 28.76 -15.85
N LYS A 172 8.77 28.27 -14.60
CA LYS A 172 7.68 27.45 -14.07
C LYS A 172 6.35 28.21 -14.05
N TYR A 173 6.35 29.48 -13.61
CA TYR A 173 5.15 30.31 -13.61
C TYR A 173 4.63 30.57 -15.01
N LYS A 174 5.52 30.82 -15.98
CA LYS A 174 5.15 30.97 -17.39
C LYS A 174 4.46 29.69 -17.92
N ASP A 175 5.03 28.52 -17.66
CA ASP A 175 4.43 27.25 -18.09
C ASP A 175 3.08 26.99 -17.40
N PHE A 176 2.99 27.28 -16.09
CA PHE A 176 1.76 27.18 -15.33
C PHE A 176 0.64 28.08 -15.90
N LEU A 177 0.96 29.35 -16.17
CA LEU A 177 0.01 30.29 -16.77
C LEU A 177 -0.42 29.83 -18.17
N PHE A 178 0.51 29.32 -18.98
CA PHE A 178 0.20 28.80 -20.31
C PHE A 178 -0.78 27.63 -20.25
N ARG A 179 -0.61 26.71 -19.29
CA ARG A 179 -1.51 25.56 -19.09
C ARG A 179 -2.90 25.95 -18.59
N LEU A 180 -3.00 27.05 -17.84
CA LEU A 180 -4.27 27.60 -17.36
C LEU A 180 -4.99 28.45 -18.40
N SER A 181 -4.28 28.98 -19.39
CA SER A 181 -4.90 29.70 -20.50
C SER A 181 -5.90 28.79 -21.25
N PRO A 182 -7.02 29.32 -21.74
CA PRO A 182 -7.99 28.54 -22.51
C PRO A 182 -7.36 27.80 -23.70
N PRO A 183 -7.80 26.57 -24.03
CA PRO A 183 -7.25 25.78 -25.14
C PRO A 183 -7.27 26.52 -26.48
N GLU A 184 -8.35 27.27 -26.75
CA GLU A 184 -8.51 28.08 -27.95
C GLU A 184 -7.38 29.11 -28.13
N TRP A 185 -6.95 29.74 -27.03
CA TRP A 185 -5.86 30.71 -27.03
C TRP A 185 -4.49 30.03 -27.16
N GLN A 186 -4.31 28.86 -26.54
CA GLN A 186 -3.07 28.08 -26.67
C GLN A 186 -2.82 27.63 -28.12
N ASP A 187 -3.88 27.19 -28.80
CA ASP A 187 -3.79 26.65 -30.16
C ASP A 187 -3.57 27.76 -31.20
N GLU A 188 -4.16 28.95 -30.98
CA GLU A 188 -3.87 30.14 -31.77
C GLU A 188 -2.39 30.55 -31.64
N LYS A 189 -1.82 30.46 -30.44
CA LYS A 189 -0.41 30.79 -30.22
C LYS A 189 0.54 29.80 -30.88
N LYS A 190 0.31 28.49 -30.70
CA LYS A 190 1.07 27.43 -31.38
C LYS A 190 0.99 27.54 -32.90
N SER A 191 -0.17 27.93 -33.43
CA SER A 191 -0.37 28.13 -34.87
C SER A 191 0.38 29.36 -35.42
N LYS A 192 0.45 30.45 -34.63
CA LYS A 192 1.26 31.64 -34.97
C LYS A 192 2.76 31.32 -34.94
N ASP A 193 3.23 30.60 -33.92
CA ASP A 193 4.62 30.18 -33.81
C ASP A 193 5.03 29.23 -34.96
N SER A 194 4.13 28.31 -35.35
CA SER A 194 4.36 27.42 -36.50
C SER A 194 4.47 28.19 -37.82
N LYS A 195 3.59 29.19 -38.05
CA LYS A 195 3.63 30.04 -39.25
C LYS A 195 4.87 30.94 -39.30
N ALA A 196 5.31 31.48 -38.16
CA ALA A 196 6.53 32.28 -38.08
C ALA A 196 7.78 31.45 -38.42
N LYS A 197 7.80 30.17 -38.03
CA LYS A 197 8.89 29.25 -38.33
C LYS A 197 8.99 28.94 -39.83
N THR A 198 7.86 28.71 -40.51
CA THR A 198 7.79 28.46 -41.95
C THR A 198 8.21 29.67 -42.80
N LEU A 199 8.00 30.90 -42.32
CA LEU A 199 8.43 32.13 -42.99
C LEU A 199 9.94 32.39 -42.88
N SER A 200 10.61 31.85 -41.85
CA SER A 200 12.07 31.98 -41.69
C SER A 200 12.86 31.00 -42.57
N GLU A 201 12.33 29.80 -42.84
CA GLU A 201 12.99 28.79 -43.68
C GLU A 201 13.00 29.13 -45.18
N GLN A 202 12.22 30.11 -45.64
CA GLN A 202 12.20 30.54 -47.05
C GLN A 202 13.22 31.64 -47.39
N ASN A 203 13.98 32.17 -46.43
CA ASN A 203 14.93 33.28 -46.64
C ASN A 203 16.42 32.93 -46.43
N ASP A 204 16.78 31.66 -46.28
CA ASP A 204 18.20 31.27 -46.16
C ASP A 204 18.82 30.98 -47.54
N GLY A 205 19.28 32.07 -48.17
CA GLY A 205 20.09 32.06 -49.38
C GLY A 205 21.24 33.04 -49.33
N GLN A 206 21.71 33.45 -48.15
CA GLN A 206 22.88 34.33 -48.04
C GLN A 206 23.74 34.00 -46.82
N GLU A 207 24.88 33.39 -47.13
CA GLU A 207 25.99 33.04 -46.24
C GLU A 207 26.54 34.32 -45.58
N VAL A 208 26.46 34.41 -44.24
CA VAL A 208 27.12 35.45 -43.45
C VAL A 208 27.85 34.80 -42.28
N GLU A 209 29.16 35.09 -42.23
CA GLU A 209 30.16 34.74 -41.22
C GLU A 209 29.69 34.88 -39.76
N PRO A 210 30.12 33.98 -38.85
CA PRO A 210 29.65 33.97 -37.46
C PRO A 210 30.37 35.06 -36.65
N THR A 211 29.73 36.20 -36.47
CA THR A 211 30.17 37.19 -35.48
C THR A 211 29.54 36.83 -34.12
N GLU A 212 30.38 36.60 -33.10
CA GLU A 212 30.03 36.14 -31.72
C GLU A 212 29.19 37.13 -30.88
N THR A 213 28.45 38.06 -31.52
CA THR A 213 27.49 38.95 -30.86
C THR A 213 26.02 38.56 -31.10
N GLY A 214 25.77 37.45 -31.81
CA GLY A 214 24.43 37.01 -32.21
C GLY A 214 23.56 36.33 -31.14
N ILE A 215 24.02 36.12 -29.90
CA ILE A 215 23.26 35.35 -28.90
C ILE A 215 22.11 36.16 -28.27
N TRP A 216 22.14 37.50 -28.33
CA TRP A 216 21.15 38.36 -27.68
C TRP A 216 20.00 38.82 -28.57
N ASN A 217 19.93 38.36 -29.82
CA ASN A 217 18.91 38.84 -30.76
C ASN A 217 17.79 37.82 -31.01
N ASN A 218 17.26 37.24 -29.93
CA ASN A 218 16.00 36.50 -29.95
C ASN A 218 14.98 37.25 -29.10
N ASN A 219 14.13 38.04 -29.76
CA ASN A 219 12.79 38.43 -29.30
C ASN A 219 12.68 38.74 -27.80
N LEU A 220 13.23 39.87 -27.38
CA LEU A 220 12.82 40.52 -26.12
C LEU A 220 11.46 41.23 -26.31
N ASP A 221 10.57 40.66 -27.12
CA ASP A 221 9.18 41.07 -27.15
C ASP A 221 8.50 40.44 -25.94
N LYS A 222 7.91 41.33 -25.13
CA LYS A 222 7.13 41.03 -23.94
C LYS A 222 6.31 39.74 -24.17
N PRO A 223 6.51 38.67 -23.38
CA PRO A 223 5.77 37.43 -23.57
C PRO A 223 4.26 37.74 -23.48
N GLU A 224 3.53 37.49 -24.57
CA GLU A 224 2.08 37.61 -24.60
C GLU A 224 1.48 36.57 -23.64
N LEU A 225 0.98 37.04 -22.50
CA LEU A 225 0.27 36.24 -21.51
C LEU A 225 -1.23 36.44 -21.69
N TYR A 226 -2.00 35.37 -21.48
CA TYR A 226 -3.46 35.45 -21.49
C TYR A 226 -3.99 36.30 -20.33
N PHE A 227 -3.45 36.07 -19.13
CA PHE A 227 -3.76 36.86 -17.94
C PHE A 227 -2.94 38.14 -17.93
N THR A 228 -3.62 39.29 -17.96
CA THR A 228 -2.98 40.62 -17.96
C THR A 228 -2.87 41.20 -16.55
N ASP A 229 -3.82 40.86 -15.69
CA ASP A 229 -3.85 41.24 -14.28
C ASP A 229 -3.85 39.97 -13.40
N PRO A 230 -2.93 39.82 -12.42
CA PRO A 230 -2.93 38.69 -11.48
C PRO A 230 -4.30 38.42 -10.83
N GLN A 231 -5.12 39.44 -10.63
CA GLN A 231 -6.45 39.28 -10.03
C GLN A 231 -7.37 38.39 -10.90
N GLN A 232 -7.23 38.41 -12.23
CA GLN A 232 -8.04 37.60 -13.14
C GLN A 232 -7.90 36.10 -12.86
N LEU A 233 -6.70 35.65 -12.51
CA LEU A 233 -6.45 34.25 -12.16
C LEU A 233 -7.05 33.89 -10.79
N LEU A 234 -6.95 34.80 -9.82
CA LEU A 234 -7.51 34.60 -8.49
C LEU A 234 -9.04 34.57 -8.52
N ASP A 235 -9.66 35.44 -9.31
CA ASP A 235 -11.10 35.48 -9.52
C ASP A 235 -11.57 34.20 -10.22
N LEU A 236 -10.88 33.76 -11.27
CA LEU A 236 -11.17 32.49 -11.95
C LEU A 236 -11.06 31.29 -10.99
N MET A 237 -10.02 31.24 -10.17
CA MET A 237 -9.86 30.17 -9.16
C MET A 237 -10.99 30.21 -8.13
N SER A 238 -11.39 31.40 -7.70
CA SER A 238 -12.47 31.59 -6.73
C SER A 238 -13.81 31.14 -7.32
N GLU A 239 -14.11 31.53 -8.56
CA GLU A 239 -15.32 31.10 -9.27
C GLU A 239 -15.33 29.58 -9.48
N LEU A 240 -14.24 28.98 -9.96
CA LEU A 240 -14.12 27.52 -10.09
C LEU A 240 -14.28 26.80 -8.75
N THR A 241 -13.75 27.38 -7.67
CA THR A 241 -13.90 26.83 -6.31
C THR A 241 -15.35 26.89 -5.85
N GLU A 242 -16.04 28.01 -6.09
CA GLU A 242 -17.46 28.15 -5.80
C GLU A 242 -18.33 27.20 -6.63
N GLN A 243 -18.05 27.07 -7.93
CA GLN A 243 -18.71 26.11 -8.80
C GLN A 243 -18.51 24.68 -8.31
N ASN A 244 -17.28 24.28 -8.01
CA ASN A 244 -16.98 22.95 -7.47
C ASN A 244 -17.70 22.70 -6.14
N LEU A 245 -17.73 23.69 -5.24
CA LEU A 245 -18.46 23.58 -3.98
C LEU A 245 -19.96 23.43 -4.22
N SER A 246 -20.53 24.18 -5.16
CA SER A 246 -21.94 24.07 -5.53
C SER A 246 -22.29 22.69 -6.12
N LEU A 247 -21.40 22.11 -6.94
CA LEU A 247 -21.56 20.77 -7.51
C LEU A 247 -21.49 19.69 -6.42
N ILE A 248 -20.54 19.82 -5.48
CA ILE A 248 -20.45 18.92 -4.32
C ILE A 248 -21.72 18.99 -3.47
N GLN A 249 -22.21 20.20 -3.18
CA GLN A 249 -23.47 20.37 -2.44
C GLN A 249 -24.68 19.82 -3.19
N ASN A 250 -24.77 20.04 -4.50
CA ASN A 250 -25.85 19.52 -5.33
C ASN A 250 -25.85 17.99 -5.35
N SER A 251 -24.70 17.38 -5.63
CA SER A 251 -24.53 15.92 -5.60
C SER A 251 -24.85 15.32 -4.23
N ALA A 252 -24.48 15.98 -3.13
CA ALA A 252 -24.87 15.57 -1.79
C ALA A 252 -26.40 15.62 -1.59
N ARG A 253 -27.05 16.73 -1.97
CA ARG A 253 -28.52 16.87 -1.89
C ARG A 253 -29.26 15.83 -2.74
N VAL A 254 -28.79 15.58 -3.95
CA VAL A 254 -29.33 14.54 -4.84
C VAL A 254 -29.13 13.16 -4.22
N GLY A 255 -27.96 12.90 -3.63
CA GLY A 255 -27.67 11.66 -2.90
C GLY A 255 -28.64 11.42 -1.74
N GLU A 256 -28.91 12.44 -0.92
CA GLU A 256 -29.91 12.35 0.16
C GLU A 256 -31.33 12.10 -0.37
N GLY A 257 -31.72 12.76 -1.46
CA GLY A 257 -33.01 12.55 -2.12
C GLY A 257 -33.16 11.12 -2.64
N LEU A 258 -32.10 10.57 -3.25
CA LEU A 258 -32.07 9.20 -3.75
C LEU A 258 -32.18 8.18 -2.60
N GLU A 259 -31.51 8.41 -1.48
CA GLU A 259 -31.59 7.53 -0.32
C GLU A 259 -32.99 7.54 0.31
N LYS A 260 -33.64 8.71 0.42
CA LYS A 260 -35.05 8.80 0.85
C LYS A 260 -35.98 8.04 -0.10
N LEU A 261 -35.78 8.18 -1.41
CA LEU A 261 -36.56 7.45 -2.41
C LEU A 261 -36.35 5.94 -2.28
N ARG A 262 -35.10 5.49 -2.11
CA ARG A 262 -34.73 4.10 -1.88
C ARG A 262 -35.42 3.52 -0.64
N GLN A 263 -35.40 4.25 0.48
CA GLN A 263 -36.12 3.85 1.69
C GLN A 263 -37.63 3.76 1.45
N THR A 264 -38.21 4.71 0.70
CA THR A 264 -39.64 4.69 0.36
C THR A 264 -39.98 3.44 -0.45
N VAL A 265 -39.18 3.12 -1.48
CA VAL A 265 -39.32 1.91 -2.30
C VAL A 265 -39.17 0.64 -1.46
N ASP A 266 -38.20 0.58 -0.55
CA ASP A 266 -38.02 -0.59 0.34
C ASP A 266 -39.18 -0.75 1.33
N THR A 267 -39.79 0.35 1.78
CA THR A 267 -40.98 0.27 2.64
C THR A 267 -42.22 -0.16 1.86
N THR A 268 -42.41 0.31 0.62
CA THR A 268 -43.55 -0.10 -0.22
C THR A 268 -43.41 -1.54 -0.66
N ARG A 269 -42.21 -1.97 -1.06
CA ARG A 269 -41.90 -3.37 -1.39
C ARG A 269 -42.27 -4.30 -0.24
N ARG A 270 -41.82 -4.01 0.99
CA ARG A 270 -42.18 -4.82 2.17
C ARG A 270 -43.69 -4.86 2.45
N LYS A 271 -44.42 -3.78 2.17
CA LYS A 271 -45.89 -3.77 2.30
C LYS A 271 -46.53 -4.69 1.27
N ILE A 272 -46.06 -4.64 0.02
CA ILE A 272 -46.53 -5.51 -1.07
C ILE A 272 -46.24 -6.98 -0.74
N GLU A 273 -45.01 -7.32 -0.36
CA GLU A 273 -44.62 -8.68 0.04
C GLU A 273 -45.53 -9.23 1.16
N ASN A 274 -45.86 -8.41 2.16
CA ASN A 274 -46.78 -8.79 3.24
C ASN A 274 -48.23 -8.99 2.76
N GLU A 275 -48.69 -8.19 1.79
CA GLU A 275 -50.02 -8.35 1.19
C GLU A 275 -50.09 -9.58 0.29
N GLU A 276 -49.04 -9.85 -0.49
CA GLU A 276 -48.90 -11.07 -1.29
C GLU A 276 -48.95 -12.32 -0.41
N GLU A 277 -48.25 -12.33 0.73
CA GLU A 277 -48.31 -13.45 1.68
C GLU A 277 -49.71 -13.67 2.23
N LYS A 278 -50.43 -12.59 2.60
CA LYS A 278 -51.83 -12.67 3.05
C LYS A 278 -52.75 -13.23 1.98
N ILE A 279 -52.61 -12.77 0.73
CA ILE A 279 -53.40 -13.26 -0.39
C ILE A 279 -53.10 -14.74 -0.66
N ALA A 280 -51.84 -15.15 -0.61
CA ALA A 280 -51.45 -16.54 -0.77
C ALA A 280 -52.06 -17.45 0.32
N LEU A 281 -52.10 -16.99 1.58
CA LEU A 281 -52.77 -17.69 2.67
C LEU A 281 -54.28 -17.80 2.43
N GLN A 282 -54.93 -16.72 1.98
CA GLN A 282 -56.36 -16.74 1.65
C GLN A 282 -56.67 -17.70 0.50
N ILE A 283 -55.85 -17.72 -0.55
CA ILE A 283 -55.98 -18.67 -1.66
C ILE A 283 -55.85 -20.11 -1.15
N LYS A 284 -54.87 -20.37 -0.28
CA LYS A 284 -54.68 -21.70 0.34
C LYS A 284 -55.91 -22.12 1.16
N GLU A 285 -56.48 -21.21 1.94
CA GLU A 285 -57.69 -21.47 2.72
C GLU A 285 -58.90 -21.75 1.82
N LEU A 286 -59.11 -20.94 0.78
CA LEU A 286 -60.21 -21.12 -0.17
C LEU A 286 -60.08 -22.43 -0.94
N ASN A 287 -58.88 -22.81 -1.37
CA ASN A 287 -58.63 -24.10 -2.02
C ASN A 287 -58.96 -25.27 -1.08
N GLN A 288 -58.60 -25.19 0.20
CA GLN A 288 -58.98 -26.22 1.18
C GLN A 288 -60.50 -26.30 1.37
N LYS A 289 -61.22 -25.16 1.36
CA LYS A 289 -62.69 -25.16 1.42
C LYS A 289 -63.29 -25.77 0.15
N LEU A 290 -62.74 -25.45 -1.01
CA LEU A 290 -63.15 -26.01 -2.29
C LEU A 290 -62.95 -27.53 -2.34
N ASP A 291 -61.81 -28.05 -1.88
CA ASP A 291 -61.54 -29.48 -1.84
C ASP A 291 -62.50 -30.23 -0.91
N LYS A 292 -62.83 -29.62 0.24
CA LYS A 292 -63.85 -30.15 1.16
C LYS A 292 -65.23 -30.20 0.51
N GLU A 293 -65.64 -29.15 -0.20
CA GLU A 293 -66.91 -29.15 -0.93
C GLU A 293 -66.92 -30.10 -2.12
N LYS A 294 -65.82 -30.21 -2.87
CA LYS A 294 -65.68 -31.22 -3.94
C LYS A 294 -65.84 -32.64 -3.38
N ALA A 295 -65.21 -32.94 -2.24
CA ALA A 295 -65.35 -34.23 -1.58
C ALA A 295 -66.78 -34.50 -1.06
N ARG A 296 -67.50 -33.46 -0.62
CA ARG A 296 -68.93 -33.57 -0.28
C ARG A 296 -69.77 -33.82 -1.53
N GLY A 297 -69.49 -33.11 -2.62
CA GLY A 297 -70.13 -33.27 -3.93
C GLY A 297 -69.99 -34.69 -4.46
N THR A 298 -68.77 -35.23 -4.49
CA THR A 298 -68.54 -36.62 -4.94
C THR A 298 -69.22 -37.65 -4.04
N LYS A 299 -69.26 -37.44 -2.72
CA LYS A 299 -70.00 -38.32 -1.79
C LYS A 299 -71.50 -38.27 -2.06
N LEU A 300 -72.06 -37.08 -2.29
CA LEU A 300 -73.47 -36.92 -2.59
C LEU A 300 -73.83 -37.57 -3.94
N GLU A 301 -72.98 -37.37 -4.96
CA GLU A 301 -73.11 -38.01 -6.27
C GLU A 301 -73.11 -39.55 -6.14
N GLN A 302 -72.20 -40.11 -5.34
CA GLN A 302 -72.22 -41.56 -5.02
C GLN A 302 -73.50 -42.00 -4.31
N MET A 303 -74.01 -41.23 -3.35
CA MET A 303 -75.27 -41.56 -2.67
C MET A 303 -76.47 -41.50 -3.62
N VAL A 304 -76.52 -40.49 -4.50
CA VAL A 304 -77.55 -40.39 -5.55
C VAL A 304 -77.44 -41.57 -6.51
N GLN A 305 -76.23 -41.92 -6.95
CA GLN A 305 -76.00 -43.06 -7.84
C GLN A 305 -76.40 -44.40 -7.19
N LEU A 306 -76.10 -44.59 -5.90
CA LEU A 306 -76.54 -45.75 -5.13
C LEU A 306 -78.06 -45.79 -4.98
N HIS A 307 -78.70 -44.65 -4.70
CA HIS A 307 -80.16 -44.56 -4.61
C HIS A 307 -80.84 -44.85 -5.96
N VAL A 308 -80.26 -44.40 -7.07
CA VAL A 308 -80.75 -44.74 -8.43
C VAL A 308 -80.53 -46.22 -8.75
N SER A 309 -79.46 -46.83 -8.24
CA SER A 309 -79.13 -48.25 -8.45
C SER A 309 -79.96 -49.20 -7.58
N LEU A 310 -80.30 -48.78 -6.35
CA LEU A 310 -81.35 -49.37 -5.51
C LEU A 310 -82.70 -48.97 -6.10
N SER A 311 -83.04 -49.55 -7.24
CA SER A 311 -84.26 -49.22 -7.95
C SER A 311 -85.48 -49.46 -7.05
N SER A 312 -86.54 -48.65 -7.22
CA SER A 312 -87.83 -48.92 -6.57
C SER A 312 -88.32 -50.35 -6.85
N GLN A 313 -87.89 -50.96 -7.95
CA GLN A 313 -88.17 -52.33 -8.33
C GLN A 313 -87.82 -53.34 -7.22
N ASP A 314 -86.64 -53.22 -6.60
CA ASP A 314 -86.22 -54.18 -5.55
C ASP A 314 -87.03 -53.99 -4.27
N GLN A 315 -87.43 -52.74 -3.97
CA GLN A 315 -88.31 -52.44 -2.83
C GLN A 315 -89.75 -52.91 -3.10
N ASP A 316 -90.24 -52.73 -4.32
CA ASP A 316 -91.56 -53.16 -4.78
C ASP A 316 -91.63 -54.71 -4.80
N GLU A 317 -90.57 -55.40 -5.25
CA GLU A 317 -90.49 -56.87 -5.23
C GLU A 317 -90.50 -57.44 -3.80
N MET A 318 -89.82 -56.79 -2.84
CA MET A 318 -89.90 -57.18 -1.43
C MET A 318 -91.29 -56.94 -0.83
N LEU A 319 -91.95 -55.84 -1.21
CA LEU A 319 -93.31 -55.52 -0.75
C LEU A 319 -94.34 -56.51 -1.32
N ASP A 320 -94.19 -56.90 -2.58
CA ASP A 320 -95.03 -57.91 -3.23
C ASP A 320 -94.85 -59.30 -2.59
N ALA A 321 -93.61 -59.71 -2.32
CA ALA A 321 -93.32 -60.96 -1.61
C ALA A 321 -93.92 -60.99 -0.18
N LEU A 322 -93.92 -59.83 0.50
CA LEU A 322 -94.58 -59.68 1.79
C LEU A 322 -96.10 -59.78 1.66
N ASP A 323 -96.72 -59.13 0.67
CA ASP A 323 -98.16 -59.24 0.43
C ASP A 323 -98.57 -60.68 0.12
N GLU A 324 -97.79 -61.40 -0.67
CA GLU A 324 -98.04 -62.82 -0.98
C GLU A 324 -98.08 -63.66 0.31
N LYS A 325 -97.07 -63.51 1.18
CA LYS A 325 -97.03 -64.24 2.47
C LYS A 325 -98.13 -63.83 3.44
N VAL A 326 -98.47 -62.55 3.52
CA VAL A 326 -99.59 -62.08 4.33
C VAL A 326 -100.91 -62.62 3.80
N THR A 327 -101.07 -62.74 2.48
CA THR A 327 -102.26 -63.32 1.84
C THR A 327 -102.38 -64.81 2.14
N GLU A 328 -101.28 -65.55 2.10
CA GLU A 328 -101.21 -66.97 2.47
C GLU A 328 -101.76 -67.16 3.90
N VAL A 329 -101.25 -66.40 4.87
CA VAL A 329 -101.69 -66.48 6.27
C VAL A 329 -103.14 -66.03 6.45
N TYR A 330 -103.58 -64.97 5.77
CA TYR A 330 -104.96 -64.49 5.83
C TYR A 330 -105.94 -65.57 5.37
N SER A 331 -105.65 -66.20 4.23
CA SER A 331 -106.49 -67.26 3.66
C SER A 331 -106.59 -68.49 4.57
N ALA A 332 -105.49 -68.85 5.22
CA ALA A 332 -105.42 -69.98 6.14
C ALA A 332 -106.15 -69.73 7.47
N CYS A 333 -106.09 -68.51 8.01
CA CYS A 333 -106.54 -68.22 9.38
C CYS A 333 -107.91 -67.54 9.48
N VAL A 334 -108.34 -66.77 8.48
CA VAL A 334 -109.53 -65.90 8.55
C VAL A 334 -110.61 -66.33 7.55
N GLU A 335 -110.33 -66.30 6.24
CA GLU A 335 -111.33 -66.53 5.18
C GLU A 335 -110.71 -67.23 3.95
N ASN A 336 -111.32 -68.31 3.45
CA ASN A 336 -110.82 -69.06 2.28
C ASN A 336 -111.18 -68.41 0.91
N ARG A 337 -111.52 -67.11 0.90
CA ARG A 337 -111.90 -66.37 -0.33
C ARG A 337 -110.87 -65.31 -0.61
N ILE A 338 -110.53 -65.15 -1.89
CA ILE A 338 -109.67 -64.05 -2.37
C ILE A 338 -110.46 -62.75 -2.20
N THR A 339 -109.97 -61.84 -1.35
CA THR A 339 -110.56 -60.53 -1.09
C THR A 339 -109.56 -59.45 -1.49
N ASP A 340 -110.03 -58.37 -2.13
CA ASP A 340 -109.23 -57.20 -2.58
C ASP A 340 -108.82 -56.28 -1.41
N LEU A 341 -108.32 -56.86 -0.32
CA LEU A 341 -107.85 -56.13 0.85
C LEU A 341 -106.38 -55.76 0.65
N SER A 342 -106.00 -54.56 1.08
CA SER A 342 -104.57 -54.21 1.18
C SER A 342 -103.85 -55.11 2.18
N THR A 343 -102.53 -55.28 2.02
CA THR A 343 -101.67 -56.07 2.92
C THR A 343 -101.88 -55.71 4.38
N LEU A 344 -101.97 -54.41 4.69
CA LEU A 344 -102.19 -53.91 6.04
C LEU A 344 -103.57 -54.32 6.59
N GLN A 345 -104.62 -54.26 5.75
CA GLN A 345 -105.96 -54.69 6.14
C GLN A 345 -106.06 -56.21 6.34
N LYS A 346 -105.36 -57.02 5.52
CA LYS A 346 -105.22 -58.46 5.72
C LYS A 346 -104.58 -58.76 7.08
N VAL A 347 -103.49 -58.07 7.43
CA VAL A 347 -102.82 -58.19 8.74
C VAL A 347 -103.76 -57.82 9.89
N ALA A 348 -104.44 -56.68 9.82
CA ALA A 348 -105.35 -56.22 10.87
C ALA A 348 -106.49 -57.22 11.15
N LYS A 349 -107.00 -57.90 10.10
CA LYS A 349 -108.00 -58.95 10.25
C LYS A 349 -107.43 -60.24 10.83
N ILE A 350 -106.21 -60.64 10.46
CA ILE A 350 -105.50 -61.77 11.10
C ILE A 350 -105.37 -61.50 12.60
N GLU A 351 -104.95 -60.29 12.96
CA GLU A 351 -104.78 -59.88 14.37
C GLU A 351 -106.11 -59.97 15.14
N SER A 352 -107.19 -59.42 14.60
CA SER A 352 -108.53 -59.50 15.20
C SER A 352 -109.01 -60.95 15.39
N ARG A 353 -108.72 -61.83 14.41
CA ARG A 353 -109.03 -63.26 14.51
C ARG A 353 -108.21 -63.96 15.59
N VAL A 354 -106.90 -63.70 15.66
CA VAL A 354 -106.02 -64.22 16.71
C VAL A 354 -106.51 -63.77 18.08
N PHE A 355 -106.87 -62.49 18.23
CA PHE A 355 -107.42 -61.95 19.46
C PHE A 355 -108.71 -62.67 19.89
N SER A 356 -109.65 -62.86 18.96
CA SER A 356 -110.91 -63.58 19.22
C SER A 356 -110.65 -65.05 19.64
N LEU A 357 -109.68 -65.71 19.01
CA LEU A 357 -109.29 -67.08 19.37
C LEU A 357 -108.67 -67.14 20.77
N LEU A 358 -107.83 -66.16 21.13
CA LEU A 358 -107.24 -66.08 22.48
C LEU A 358 -108.32 -65.83 23.55
N GLN A 359 -109.28 -64.92 23.29
CA GLN A 359 -110.38 -64.66 24.21
C GLN A 359 -111.27 -65.89 24.43
N SER A 360 -111.55 -66.65 23.36
CA SER A 360 -112.29 -67.92 23.49
C SER A 360 -111.50 -68.99 24.23
N LEU A 361 -110.17 -69.02 24.12
CA LEU A 361 -109.30 -69.92 24.87
C LEU A 361 -109.31 -69.61 26.38
N GLU A 362 -109.35 -68.33 26.74
CA GLU A 362 -109.38 -67.87 28.15
C GLU A 362 -110.71 -68.19 28.84
N GLY A 363 -111.82 -68.22 28.10
CA GLY A 363 -113.15 -68.58 28.61
C GLY A 363 -113.41 -70.09 28.77
N MET A 364 -112.47 -70.97 28.44
CA MET A 364 -112.66 -72.42 28.54
C MET A 364 -112.46 -72.95 29.97
N PRO A 365 -113.22 -73.98 30.41
CA PRO A 365 -113.00 -74.63 31.71
C PRO A 365 -111.58 -75.22 31.83
N VAL A 366 -110.96 -75.05 32.99
CA VAL A 366 -109.56 -75.42 33.29
C VAL A 366 -109.30 -76.91 33.03
N GLU A 367 -110.27 -77.78 33.26
CA GLU A 367 -110.18 -79.22 33.04
C GLU A 367 -110.07 -79.56 31.54
N ARG A 368 -110.85 -78.88 30.68
CA ARG A 368 -110.78 -79.08 29.21
C ARG A 368 -109.49 -78.52 28.65
N LEU A 369 -109.04 -77.37 29.15
CA LEU A 369 -107.74 -76.77 28.81
C LEU A 369 -106.57 -77.71 29.15
N ALA A 370 -106.60 -78.38 30.30
CA ALA A 370 -105.57 -79.33 30.70
C ALA A 370 -105.49 -80.54 29.74
N VAL A 371 -106.65 -81.06 29.30
CA VAL A 371 -106.71 -82.16 28.31
C VAL A 371 -106.17 -81.71 26.96
N VAL A 372 -106.61 -80.55 26.45
CA VAL A 372 -106.15 -80.00 25.15
C VAL A 372 -104.65 -79.71 25.19
N LYS A 373 -104.13 -79.15 26.29
CA LYS A 373 -102.70 -78.91 26.49
C LYS A 373 -101.90 -80.21 26.49
N LYS A 374 -102.38 -81.26 27.18
CA LYS A 374 -101.74 -82.58 27.17
C LYS A 374 -101.71 -83.20 25.78
N VAL A 375 -102.79 -83.07 25.00
CA VAL A 375 -102.86 -83.52 23.59
C VAL A 375 -101.86 -82.75 22.73
N LYS A 376 -101.88 -81.41 22.75
CA LYS A 376 -100.92 -80.56 22.01
C LYS A 376 -99.47 -80.86 22.37
N ASP A 377 -99.17 -81.00 23.66
CA ASP A 377 -97.81 -81.30 24.13
C ASP A 377 -97.39 -82.74 23.78
N SER A 378 -98.34 -83.68 23.66
CA SER A 378 -98.08 -85.03 23.14
C SER A 378 -97.84 -85.03 21.62
N GLU A 379 -98.60 -84.24 20.86
CA GLU A 379 -98.46 -84.09 19.41
C GLU A 379 -97.14 -83.40 19.05
N LYS A 380 -96.77 -82.30 19.71
CA LYS A 380 -95.48 -81.63 19.54
C LYS A 380 -94.31 -82.59 19.76
N ARG A 381 -94.36 -83.38 20.83
CA ARG A 381 -93.36 -84.41 21.10
C ARG A 381 -93.38 -85.52 20.03
N SER A 382 -94.54 -85.84 19.47
CA SER A 382 -94.68 -86.80 18.37
C SER A 382 -94.06 -86.28 17.07
N ARG A 383 -94.39 -85.06 16.63
CA ARG A 383 -93.81 -84.42 15.44
C ARG A 383 -92.30 -84.30 15.55
N MET A 384 -91.78 -83.88 16.70
CA MET A 384 -90.33 -83.81 16.94
C MET A 384 -89.66 -85.20 16.85
N ARG A 385 -90.33 -86.26 17.31
CA ARG A 385 -89.82 -87.63 17.17
C ARG A 385 -89.88 -88.12 15.72
N GLU A 386 -90.96 -87.83 15.02
CA GLU A 386 -91.16 -88.19 13.62
C GLU A 386 -90.19 -87.47 12.69
N GLU A 387 -89.98 -86.17 12.90
CA GLU A 387 -89.01 -85.36 12.17
C GLU A 387 -87.58 -85.86 12.41
N LYS A 388 -87.20 -86.16 13.66
CA LYS A 388 -85.91 -86.81 13.95
C LYS A 388 -85.77 -88.18 13.28
N LEU A 389 -86.84 -88.98 13.25
CA LEU A 389 -86.83 -90.28 12.59
C LEU A 389 -86.72 -90.14 11.07
N MET A 390 -87.39 -89.15 10.47
CA MET A 390 -87.31 -88.83 9.05
C MET A 390 -85.91 -88.34 8.68
N GLU A 391 -85.34 -87.44 9.47
CA GLU A 391 -83.95 -86.97 9.29
C GLU A 391 -82.95 -88.14 9.40
N GLN A 392 -83.15 -89.06 10.35
CA GLN A 392 -82.33 -90.27 10.46
C GLN A 392 -82.52 -91.22 9.26
N ARG A 393 -83.75 -91.43 8.78
CA ARG A 393 -84.04 -92.24 7.59
C ARG A 393 -83.45 -91.62 6.33
N GLU A 394 -83.52 -90.31 6.16
CA GLU A 394 -82.89 -89.61 5.03
C GLU A 394 -81.37 -89.73 5.09
N LYS A 395 -80.76 -89.51 6.26
CA LYS A 395 -79.31 -89.75 6.44
C LYS A 395 -78.92 -91.20 6.16
N GLN A 396 -79.73 -92.20 6.56
CA GLN A 396 -79.49 -93.61 6.23
C GLN A 396 -79.65 -93.90 4.73
N LYS A 397 -80.71 -93.39 4.10
CA LYS A 397 -80.93 -93.50 2.65
C LYS A 397 -79.80 -92.86 1.87
N GLU A 398 -79.36 -91.67 2.28
CA GLU A 398 -78.24 -90.97 1.67
C GLU A 398 -76.93 -91.75 1.85
N ARG A 399 -76.66 -92.31 3.03
CA ARG A 399 -75.51 -93.19 3.26
C ARG A 399 -75.55 -94.43 2.38
N MET A 400 -76.71 -95.10 2.28
CA MET A 400 -76.90 -96.27 1.41
C MET A 400 -76.72 -95.90 -0.06
N LYS A 401 -77.28 -94.77 -0.49
CA LYS A 401 -77.12 -94.23 -1.85
C LYS A 401 -75.65 -93.95 -2.14
N ARG A 402 -74.94 -93.27 -1.25
CA ARG A 402 -73.49 -93.03 -1.37
C ARG A 402 -72.67 -94.33 -1.38
N TYR A 403 -73.05 -95.35 -0.61
CA TYR A 403 -72.39 -96.66 -0.65
C TYR A 403 -72.61 -97.38 -1.99
N LEU A 404 -73.84 -97.38 -2.50
CA LEU A 404 -74.19 -97.95 -3.80
C LEU A 404 -73.52 -97.19 -4.96
N GLU A 405 -73.48 -95.86 -4.89
CA GLU A 405 -72.73 -95.04 -5.85
C GLU A 405 -71.23 -95.34 -5.81
N ARG A 406 -70.64 -95.54 -4.63
CA ARG A 406 -69.23 -95.96 -4.49
C ARG A 406 -69.00 -97.36 -5.06
N SER A 407 -69.85 -98.34 -4.77
CA SER A 407 -69.70 -99.71 -5.30
C SER A 407 -69.90 -99.78 -6.82
N LEU A 408 -70.85 -99.00 -7.37
CA LEU A 408 -71.02 -98.84 -8.82
C LEU A 408 -69.87 -98.06 -9.47
N ALA A 409 -69.26 -97.10 -8.77
CA ALA A 409 -68.09 -96.37 -9.27
C ALA A 409 -66.83 -97.26 -9.25
N ASP A 410 -66.66 -98.11 -8.24
CA ASP A 410 -65.56 -99.08 -8.17
C ASP A 410 -65.74 -100.20 -9.21
N SER A 411 -66.96 -100.70 -9.44
CA SER A 411 -67.21 -101.67 -10.52
C SER A 411 -66.99 -101.06 -11.92
N LYS A 412 -67.30 -99.77 -12.12
CA LYS A 412 -67.01 -99.03 -13.36
C LYS A 412 -65.52 -98.68 -13.54
N LYS A 413 -64.73 -98.59 -12.47
CA LYS A 413 -63.26 -98.45 -12.54
C LYS A 413 -62.58 -99.79 -12.84
N ILE A 414 -63.13 -100.91 -12.38
CA ILE A 414 -62.60 -102.26 -12.65
C ILE A 414 -62.85 -102.71 -14.11
N VAL A 415 -63.93 -102.26 -14.77
CA VAL A 415 -64.24 -102.63 -16.18
C VAL A 415 -63.37 -101.88 -17.22
N ARG A 416 -62.66 -100.81 -16.86
CA ARG A 416 -61.75 -100.09 -17.78
C ARG A 416 -60.32 -100.61 -17.83
N LEU A 417 -60.01 -101.72 -17.14
CA LEU A 417 -58.66 -102.30 -17.08
C LEU A 417 -58.64 -103.82 -17.33
N ILE A 418 -59.36 -104.32 -18.36
CA ILE A 418 -59.08 -105.65 -18.95
C ILE A 418 -59.32 -105.59 -20.48
N PRO A 419 -58.28 -105.73 -21.32
CA PRO A 419 -58.45 -105.91 -22.76
C PRO A 419 -58.94 -107.33 -23.06
N LEU A 420 -60.08 -107.45 -23.75
CA LEU A 420 -60.54 -108.69 -24.38
C LEU A 420 -59.64 -109.00 -25.59
N ILE A 421 -58.77 -110.01 -25.45
CA ILE A 421 -58.20 -110.73 -26.60
C ILE A 421 -59.00 -112.01 -26.77
N SER A 422 -59.81 -112.03 -27.82
CA SER A 422 -60.46 -113.21 -28.37
C SER A 422 -59.43 -114.09 -29.08
N GLN A 423 -59.24 -115.34 -28.63
CA GLN A 423 -58.86 -116.42 -29.53
C GLN A 423 -59.64 -117.69 -29.20
N SER A 424 -60.42 -118.08 -30.18
CA SER A 424 -61.16 -119.32 -30.35
C SER A 424 -60.25 -120.54 -30.34
N ILE A 425 -60.57 -121.55 -29.52
CA ILE A 425 -60.16 -122.93 -29.79
C ILE A 425 -61.37 -123.85 -29.66
N THR A 426 -61.64 -124.45 -30.79
CA THR A 426 -62.55 -125.53 -31.12
C THR A 426 -62.26 -126.83 -30.36
N ALA A 427 -63.35 -127.56 -30.16
CA ALA A 427 -63.50 -129.00 -30.42
C ALA A 427 -63.52 -129.98 -29.24
N ALA A 428 -64.37 -131.00 -29.48
CA ALA A 428 -64.26 -132.38 -29.01
C ALA A 428 -64.68 -132.63 -27.55
N THR A 429 -65.95 -133.00 -27.34
CA THR A 429 -66.44 -134.40 -27.27
C THR A 429 -66.03 -135.17 -26.01
N SER A 430 -67.07 -135.51 -25.25
CA SER A 430 -67.34 -136.84 -24.69
C SER A 430 -66.54 -137.34 -23.49
N LYS A 431 -67.29 -138.13 -22.69
CA LYS A 431 -66.85 -139.25 -21.84
C LYS A 431 -66.13 -138.85 -20.55
N SER A 432 -66.84 -138.98 -19.42
CA SER A 432 -66.87 -140.18 -18.56
C SER A 432 -65.54 -140.41 -17.85
N PHE A 433 -65.51 -140.21 -16.54
CA PHE A 433 -65.62 -141.29 -15.56
C PHE A 433 -66.00 -140.69 -14.20
#